data_AF-A0A4Q4V654-F1
#
_entry.id   AF-A0A4Q4V654-F1
#
_cell.length_a   1.000
_cell.length_b   1.000
_cell.length_c   1.000
_cell.angle_alpha   90.00
_cell.angle_beta   90.00
_cell.angle_gamma   90.00
#
_symmetry.space_group_name_H-M   'P 1'
#
loop_
_entity.id
_entity.type
_entity.pdbx_description
1 polymer ?
#
loop_
_entity_poly.entity_id
_entity_poly.type
_entity_poly.pdbx_seq_one_letter_code
_entity_poly.pdbx_strand_id
1 'polypeptide(L)'
;MKFHGLLGAALAVTPALGSPYRNGLFTRQDSGECQIKLPPTNGGRKVAIVLDSSGSMDFNDPNDLRIIAGKSLNKQLITGSGATGNMKSDLVTVVDFDDEARVIYPLGDPAGADGVFDSIDSFGGTWIADGVDKALSELTKPGNGPTADRSGILVLTDGEDFDTDGLIQQIESAGSAGVRVSFGFLAPSESFFEPDLLAAILRTGGTYTSFATAEAVQSFLFLVLSNGLTAADHSVATGQVLLPGVTVAKLSGAGQAVSFTYAAQADEQLVFTFESLSSQALEGELKDASGNSLESNSTAGTDPASISYTADSAGNLQFEVETNDPAEGVFQVSLNSSLGIAGCNLTTTPPPTNSTNGTIPSGTPTPTPTSTIPPMVTAGAARIATAGAPLIGLLLALVAL
;
A
#
# COMPACT_ATOMS: atom_id res chain seq x y z
N MET A 1 25.18 -8.68 -75.64
CA MET A 1 24.77 -9.98 -75.06
C MET A 1 23.98 -9.70 -73.78
N LYS A 2 22.85 -10.38 -73.59
CA LYS A 2 21.93 -10.29 -72.43
C LYS A 2 22.53 -11.01 -71.21
N PHE A 3 22.24 -10.55 -69.98
CA PHE A 3 21.30 -11.19 -69.02
C PHE A 3 21.22 -10.41 -67.69
N HIS A 4 20.02 -10.46 -67.09
CA HIS A 4 19.58 -9.86 -65.81
C HIS A 4 20.03 -10.65 -64.57
N GLY A 5 19.97 -9.99 -63.40
CA GLY A 5 19.90 -10.66 -62.08
C GLY A 5 19.80 -9.68 -60.91
N LEU A 6 18.66 -9.69 -60.21
CA LEU A 6 18.21 -8.87 -59.09
C LEU A 6 18.55 -9.49 -57.71
N LEU A 7 18.30 -8.71 -56.64
CA LEU A 7 18.27 -9.01 -55.19
C LEU A 7 19.64 -9.09 -54.47
N GLY A 8 19.86 -8.51 -53.30
CA GLY A 8 18.99 -7.82 -52.36
C GLY A 8 19.69 -7.69 -50.98
N ALA A 9 19.10 -6.84 -50.13
CA ALA A 9 19.28 -6.70 -48.68
C ALA A 9 20.54 -5.97 -48.16
N ALA A 10 20.30 -4.71 -47.78
CA ALA A 10 21.06 -3.98 -46.76
C ALA A 10 20.77 -4.58 -45.38
N LEU A 11 21.83 -4.85 -44.60
CA LEU A 11 21.74 -5.12 -43.17
C LEU A 11 22.15 -3.85 -42.43
N ALA A 12 21.14 -3.15 -41.92
CA ALA A 12 21.30 -2.08 -40.95
C ALA A 12 21.81 -2.70 -39.63
N VAL A 13 22.91 -2.15 -39.13
CA VAL A 13 23.39 -2.43 -37.77
C VAL A 13 22.66 -1.47 -36.84
N THR A 14 21.67 -1.96 -36.12
CA THR A 14 21.17 -1.31 -34.90
C THR A 14 21.93 -1.84 -33.70
N PRO A 15 22.48 -0.98 -32.83
CA PRO A 15 22.84 -1.40 -31.49
C PRO A 15 21.54 -1.61 -30.71
N ALA A 16 21.29 -2.85 -30.28
CA ALA A 16 20.32 -3.15 -29.24
C ALA A 16 20.81 -2.51 -27.93
N LEU A 17 20.36 -1.29 -27.65
CA LEU A 17 20.36 -0.77 -26.29
C LEU A 17 19.20 -1.46 -25.56
N GLY A 18 19.55 -2.44 -24.73
CA GLY A 18 18.62 -3.04 -23.80
C GLY A 18 18.11 -1.99 -22.83
N SER A 19 16.79 -1.87 -22.71
CA SER A 19 16.16 -1.11 -21.63
C SER A 19 16.56 -1.72 -20.27
N PRO A 20 17.00 -0.91 -19.29
CA PRO A 20 17.40 -1.41 -17.97
C PRO A 20 16.22 -1.85 -17.08
N TYR A 21 14.97 -1.65 -17.51
CA TYR A 21 13.79 -2.02 -16.71
C TYR A 21 13.38 -3.49 -16.95
N ARG A 22 14.19 -4.43 -16.46
CA ARG A 22 13.74 -5.82 -16.24
C ARG A 22 13.43 -6.04 -14.76
N ASN A 23 12.38 -5.38 -14.26
CA ASN A 23 11.76 -5.72 -12.98
C ASN A 23 10.49 -6.55 -13.23
N GLY A 24 10.66 -7.86 -13.38
CA GLY A 24 9.57 -8.82 -13.60
C GLY A 24 8.84 -9.24 -12.33
N LEU A 25 8.37 -8.30 -11.50
CA LEU A 25 7.59 -8.60 -10.30
C LEU A 25 6.10 -8.27 -10.40
N PHE A 26 5.66 -7.63 -11.48
CA PHE A 26 4.26 -7.27 -11.69
C PHE A 26 3.83 -7.60 -13.10
N THR A 27 2.84 -8.46 -13.23
CA THR A 27 2.09 -8.63 -14.47
C THR A 27 0.65 -8.88 -14.06
N ARG A 28 -0.17 -7.83 -14.06
CA ARG A 28 -1.62 -8.00 -14.06
C ARG A 28 -1.94 -8.65 -15.42
N GLN A 29 -2.25 -9.94 -15.42
CA GLN A 29 -2.66 -10.64 -16.64
C GLN A 29 -4.15 -10.89 -16.59
N ASP A 30 -4.77 -10.81 -17.77
CA ASP A 30 -6.19 -11.00 -18.10
C ASP A 30 -6.74 -12.42 -17.79
N SER A 31 -6.07 -13.15 -16.89
CA SER A 31 -6.27 -14.59 -16.66
C SER A 31 -7.24 -14.92 -15.52
N GLY A 32 -7.77 -13.93 -14.80
CA GLY A 32 -8.60 -14.17 -13.62
C GLY A 32 -7.85 -14.81 -12.43
N GLU A 33 -6.53 -15.01 -12.55
CA GLU A 33 -5.67 -15.54 -11.48
C GLU A 33 -4.79 -14.44 -10.87
N CYS A 34 -4.72 -14.41 -9.54
CA CYS A 34 -3.85 -13.52 -8.80
C CYS A 34 -2.37 -13.84 -9.08
N GLN A 35 -1.68 -12.95 -9.78
CA GLN A 35 -0.22 -13.03 -9.95
C GLN A 35 0.51 -12.03 -9.03
N ILE A 36 -0.11 -11.63 -7.91
CA ILE A 36 0.60 -10.93 -6.85
C ILE A 36 1.57 -11.92 -6.20
N LYS A 37 2.87 -11.72 -6.44
CA LYS A 37 3.93 -12.46 -5.76
C LYS A 37 4.64 -11.51 -4.81
N LEU A 38 4.54 -11.80 -3.52
CA LEU A 38 5.33 -11.10 -2.52
C LEU A 38 6.83 -11.35 -2.77
N PRO A 39 7.71 -10.39 -2.45
CA PRO A 39 9.14 -10.64 -2.44
C PRO A 39 9.45 -11.89 -1.60
N PRO A 40 10.29 -12.80 -2.10
CA PRO A 40 10.64 -13.99 -1.33
C PRO A 40 11.36 -13.57 -0.04
N THR A 41 10.83 -14.00 1.11
CA THR A 41 11.47 -13.83 2.42
C THR A 41 11.93 -15.18 2.95
N ASN A 42 13.08 -15.21 3.61
CA ASN A 42 13.57 -16.40 4.30
C ASN A 42 13.02 -16.50 5.74
N GLY A 43 12.07 -15.63 6.10
CA GLY A 43 11.46 -15.56 7.42
C GLY A 43 12.41 -15.12 8.52
N GLY A 44 12.06 -15.44 9.76
CA GLY A 44 12.78 -14.95 10.93
C GLY A 44 12.40 -13.52 11.30
N ARG A 45 11.25 -13.03 10.89
CA ARG A 45 10.72 -11.73 11.29
C ARG A 45 10.15 -11.81 12.70
N LYS A 46 10.10 -10.68 13.39
CA LYS A 46 9.28 -10.47 14.60
C LYS A 46 8.28 -9.36 14.27
N VAL A 47 7.00 -9.69 14.26
CA VAL A 47 5.96 -8.75 13.83
C VAL A 47 5.00 -8.51 14.98
N ALA A 48 4.78 -7.26 15.32
CA ALA A 48 3.64 -6.87 16.16
C ALA A 48 2.50 -6.41 15.26
N ILE A 49 1.32 -6.98 15.49
CA ILE A 49 0.07 -6.52 14.87
C ILE A 49 -0.71 -5.83 15.97
N VAL A 50 -0.91 -4.53 15.82
CA VAL A 50 -1.49 -3.65 16.84
C VAL A 50 -2.83 -3.17 16.31
N LEU A 51 -3.92 -3.55 16.97
CA LEU A 51 -5.28 -3.32 16.49
C LEU A 51 -6.04 -2.42 17.45
N ASP A 52 -6.67 -1.42 16.85
CA ASP A 52 -7.59 -0.51 17.51
C ASP A 52 -8.88 -1.23 17.87
N SER A 53 -9.29 -1.15 19.13
CA SER A 53 -10.58 -1.60 19.65
C SER A 53 -11.41 -0.46 20.19
N SER A 54 -11.09 0.79 19.88
CA SER A 54 -11.85 1.95 20.34
C SER A 54 -13.30 1.96 19.86
N GLY A 55 -14.14 2.72 20.56
CA GLY A 55 -15.56 2.85 20.23
C GLY A 55 -15.86 3.42 18.84
N SER A 56 -14.94 4.16 18.22
CA SER A 56 -15.13 4.69 16.87
C SER A 56 -15.12 3.59 15.80
N MET A 57 -14.51 2.43 16.08
CA MET A 57 -14.48 1.28 15.18
C MET A 57 -15.88 0.74 14.86
N ASP A 58 -16.87 0.88 15.77
CA ASP A 58 -18.26 0.47 15.51
C ASP A 58 -18.89 1.23 14.34
N PHE A 59 -18.40 2.44 14.06
CA PHE A 59 -18.91 3.31 13.00
C PHE A 59 -17.95 3.39 11.80
N ASN A 60 -16.65 3.51 12.05
CA ASN A 60 -15.62 3.68 11.02
C ASN A 60 -15.16 2.34 10.42
N ASP A 61 -15.32 1.23 11.14
CA ASP A 61 -15.00 -0.14 10.70
C ASP A 61 -16.11 -1.17 10.99
N PRO A 62 -17.35 -0.96 10.52
CA PRO A 62 -18.50 -1.82 10.89
C PRO A 62 -18.41 -3.24 10.32
N ASN A 63 -17.39 -3.53 9.50
CA ASN A 63 -17.16 -4.84 8.90
C ASN A 63 -15.86 -5.49 9.39
N ASP A 64 -15.23 -4.93 10.43
CA ASP A 64 -13.98 -5.43 11.03
C ASP A 64 -12.85 -5.63 10.02
N LEU A 65 -12.71 -4.70 9.07
CA LEU A 65 -11.65 -4.70 8.07
C LEU A 65 -10.26 -4.67 8.72
N ARG A 66 -10.09 -4.00 9.87
CA ARG A 66 -8.83 -4.03 10.64
C ARG A 66 -8.52 -5.44 11.13
N ILE A 67 -9.51 -6.18 11.63
CA ILE A 67 -9.35 -7.55 12.12
C ILE A 67 -9.06 -8.48 10.94
N ILE A 68 -9.80 -8.33 9.83
CA ILE A 68 -9.58 -9.08 8.60
C ILE A 68 -8.16 -8.86 8.06
N ALA A 69 -7.69 -7.61 8.04
CA ALA A 69 -6.34 -7.28 7.61
C ALA A 69 -5.28 -7.88 8.55
N GLY A 70 -5.46 -7.77 9.87
CA GLY A 70 -4.56 -8.36 10.87
C GLY A 70 -4.44 -9.88 10.73
N LYS A 71 -5.57 -10.60 10.64
CA LYS A 71 -5.60 -12.05 10.38
C LYS A 71 -4.93 -12.41 9.06
N SER A 72 -5.22 -11.65 8.01
CA SER A 72 -4.66 -11.90 6.69
C SER A 72 -3.15 -11.69 6.66
N LEU A 73 -2.63 -10.67 7.35
CA LEU A 73 -1.19 -10.48 7.54
C LEU A 73 -0.57 -11.65 8.31
N ASN A 74 -1.17 -12.06 9.44
CA ASN A 74 -0.67 -13.18 10.24
C ASN A 74 -0.52 -14.47 9.41
N LYS A 75 -1.46 -14.73 8.49
CA LYS A 75 -1.40 -15.87 7.55
C LYS A 75 -0.25 -15.81 6.54
N GLN A 76 0.36 -14.64 6.32
CA GLN A 76 1.54 -14.48 5.45
C GLN A 76 2.87 -14.69 6.21
N LEU A 77 2.81 -14.92 7.52
CA LEU A 77 3.98 -15.24 8.33
C LEU A 77 4.29 -16.74 8.26
N ILE A 78 5.57 -17.07 8.24
CA ILE A 78 6.08 -18.44 8.24
C ILE A 78 5.95 -18.99 9.65
N THR A 79 5.04 -19.95 9.81
CA THR A 79 4.84 -20.67 11.08
C THR A 79 6.04 -21.56 11.41
N GLY A 80 6.13 -22.04 12.65
CA GLY A 80 7.17 -22.99 13.06
C GLY A 80 7.13 -24.29 12.25
N SER A 81 5.95 -24.74 11.85
CA SER A 81 5.77 -25.92 10.99
C SER A 81 6.07 -25.65 9.51
N GLY A 82 5.95 -24.40 9.05
CA GLY A 82 6.28 -23.98 7.70
C GLY A 82 7.78 -23.73 7.48
N ALA A 83 8.55 -23.55 8.56
CA ALA A 83 10.00 -23.36 8.50
C ALA A 83 10.71 -24.65 8.06
N THR A 84 11.14 -24.71 6.80
CA THR A 84 11.87 -25.85 6.23
C THR A 84 13.12 -25.39 5.47
N GLY A 85 14.17 -26.23 5.45
CA GLY A 85 15.42 -25.93 4.74
C GLY A 85 16.08 -24.63 5.26
N ASN A 86 16.14 -23.61 4.40
CA ASN A 86 16.73 -22.30 4.73
C ASN A 86 15.71 -21.30 5.30
N MET A 87 14.43 -21.64 5.37
CA MET A 87 13.39 -20.78 5.92
C MET A 87 13.40 -20.83 7.44
N LYS A 88 13.22 -19.68 8.08
CA LYS A 88 13.11 -19.53 9.53
C LYS A 88 11.67 -19.19 9.89
N SER A 89 11.21 -19.69 11.03
CA SER A 89 9.93 -19.28 11.60
C SER A 89 9.95 -17.78 11.87
N ASP A 90 8.88 -17.11 11.50
CA ASP A 90 8.56 -15.79 12.02
C ASP A 90 7.97 -15.93 13.43
N LEU A 91 7.94 -14.82 14.15
CA LEU A 91 7.23 -14.66 15.41
C LEU A 91 6.24 -13.51 15.29
N VAL A 92 5.09 -13.66 15.93
CA VAL A 92 4.04 -12.64 15.97
C VAL A 92 3.64 -12.35 17.42
N THR A 93 3.35 -11.08 17.70
CA THR A 93 2.62 -10.66 18.90
C THR A 93 1.38 -9.90 18.43
N VAL A 94 0.28 -10.04 19.15
CA VAL A 94 -0.95 -9.27 18.87
C VAL A 94 -1.23 -8.38 20.06
N VAL A 95 -1.38 -7.09 19.78
CA VAL A 95 -1.69 -6.04 20.76
C VAL A 95 -3.04 -5.46 20.39
N ASP A 96 -3.88 -5.34 21.39
CA ASP A 96 -5.19 -4.71 21.37
C ASP A 96 -5.06 -3.38 22.12
N PHE A 97 -5.64 -2.29 21.62
CA PHE A 97 -5.60 -1.01 22.32
C PHE A 97 -6.93 -0.25 22.23
N ASP A 98 -7.34 0.27 23.40
CA ASP A 98 -8.49 1.13 23.61
C ASP A 98 -8.07 2.30 24.54
N ASP A 99 -8.66 2.41 25.73
CA ASP A 99 -8.18 3.23 26.84
C ASP A 99 -6.79 2.82 27.35
N GLU A 100 -6.41 1.54 27.23
CA GLU A 100 -5.09 1.01 27.60
C GLU A 100 -4.69 -0.16 26.67
N ALA A 101 -3.42 -0.26 26.28
CA ALA A 101 -2.98 -1.35 25.41
C ALA A 101 -2.69 -2.65 26.17
N ARG A 102 -3.10 -3.77 25.55
CA ARG A 102 -2.96 -5.12 26.09
C ARG A 102 -2.34 -6.06 25.07
N VAL A 103 -1.34 -6.81 25.51
CA VAL A 103 -0.79 -7.92 24.73
C VAL A 103 -1.73 -9.11 24.86
N ILE A 104 -2.58 -9.32 23.86
CA ILE A 104 -3.56 -10.41 23.84
C ILE A 104 -2.98 -11.72 23.27
N TYR A 105 -1.87 -11.63 22.52
CA TYR A 105 -1.05 -12.78 22.15
C TYR A 105 0.43 -12.41 22.32
N PRO A 106 1.14 -12.98 23.32
CA PRO A 106 2.58 -12.75 23.50
C PRO A 106 3.39 -13.22 22.29
N LEU A 107 4.58 -12.65 22.10
CA LEU A 107 5.44 -12.99 20.97
C LEU A 107 5.66 -14.52 20.84
N GLY A 108 5.14 -15.11 19.76
CA GLY A 108 5.05 -16.56 19.58
C GLY A 108 4.84 -16.99 18.13
N ASP A 109 4.50 -18.26 17.92
CA ASP A 109 4.26 -18.83 16.58
C ASP A 109 2.97 -18.28 15.95
N PRO A 110 3.01 -17.74 14.71
CA PRO A 110 1.82 -17.26 14.00
C PRO A 110 0.63 -18.21 13.97
N ALA A 111 0.86 -19.53 14.00
CA ALA A 111 -0.20 -20.53 14.02
C ALA A 111 -1.10 -20.47 15.27
N GLY A 112 -0.61 -19.89 16.37
CA GLY A 112 -1.35 -19.78 17.62
C GLY A 112 -2.16 -18.49 17.79
N ALA A 113 -1.99 -17.51 16.90
CA ALA A 113 -2.54 -16.16 17.08
C ALA A 113 -3.98 -15.98 16.54
N ASP A 114 -4.47 -16.86 15.66
CA ASP A 114 -5.73 -16.62 14.92
C ASP A 114 -6.95 -16.41 15.84
N GLY A 115 -7.01 -17.15 16.96
CA GLY A 115 -8.14 -17.10 17.89
C GLY A 115 -8.21 -15.83 18.75
N VAL A 116 -7.12 -15.07 18.91
CA VAL A 116 -7.15 -13.83 19.72
C VAL A 116 -7.70 -12.65 18.95
N PHE A 117 -7.65 -12.68 17.62
CA PHE A 117 -8.22 -11.61 16.79
C PHE A 117 -9.74 -11.54 16.92
N ASP A 118 -10.41 -12.66 17.20
CA ASP A 118 -11.87 -12.73 17.38
C ASP A 118 -12.34 -12.18 18.74
N SER A 119 -11.41 -11.85 19.66
CA SER A 119 -11.74 -11.23 20.95
C SER A 119 -11.58 -9.71 20.95
N ILE A 120 -11.11 -9.12 19.86
CA ILE A 120 -10.99 -7.68 19.70
C ILE A 120 -12.39 -7.12 19.47
N ASP A 121 -12.80 -6.17 20.30
CA ASP A 121 -14.08 -5.47 20.18
C ASP A 121 -13.88 -4.05 19.63
N SER A 122 -14.90 -3.21 19.85
CA SER A 122 -15.00 -1.83 19.37
C SER A 122 -15.57 -0.98 20.52
N PHE A 123 -14.92 -1.01 21.68
CA PHE A 123 -15.32 -0.30 22.88
C PHE A 123 -14.13 0.37 23.59
N GLY A 124 -14.34 1.59 24.08
CA GLY A 124 -13.34 2.34 24.86
C GLY A 124 -12.82 3.57 24.14
N GLY A 125 -11.84 4.24 24.74
CA GLY A 125 -11.08 5.33 24.14
C GLY A 125 -10.03 4.84 23.15
N THR A 126 -9.10 5.73 22.75
CA THR A 126 -8.09 5.41 21.74
C THR A 126 -6.70 5.90 22.17
N TRP A 127 -5.83 5.00 22.61
CA TRP A 127 -4.45 5.31 22.99
C TRP A 127 -3.42 4.54 22.15
N ILE A 128 -3.21 5.02 20.93
CA ILE A 128 -2.33 4.36 19.95
C ILE A 128 -0.89 4.28 20.47
N ALA A 129 -0.42 5.34 21.14
CA ALA A 129 0.94 5.40 21.68
C ALA A 129 1.25 4.24 22.64
N ASP A 130 0.31 3.87 23.53
CA ASP A 130 0.50 2.72 24.43
C ASP A 130 0.51 1.40 23.65
N GLY A 131 -0.27 1.29 22.57
CA GLY A 131 -0.25 0.16 21.64
C GLY A 131 1.14 -0.07 21.03
N VAL A 132 1.76 1.01 20.54
CA VAL A 132 3.12 0.98 19.98
C VAL A 132 4.17 0.66 21.05
N ASP A 133 4.04 1.22 22.26
CA ASP A 133 4.94 0.92 23.40
C ASP A 133 4.89 -0.57 23.80
N LYS A 134 3.69 -1.14 23.96
CA LYS A 134 3.54 -2.57 24.28
C LYS A 134 4.11 -3.46 23.18
N ALA A 135 3.84 -3.12 21.92
CA ALA A 135 4.41 -3.83 20.78
C ALA A 135 5.94 -3.81 20.81
N LEU A 136 6.55 -2.64 20.99
CA LEU A 136 8.00 -2.50 21.07
C LEU A 136 8.57 -3.29 22.26
N SER A 137 7.90 -3.24 23.42
CA SER A 137 8.26 -3.99 24.61
C SER A 137 8.29 -5.50 24.35
N GLU A 138 7.25 -6.07 23.71
CA GLU A 138 7.22 -7.48 23.32
C GLU A 138 8.35 -7.85 22.35
N LEU A 139 8.56 -7.02 21.32
CA LEU A 139 9.57 -7.25 20.29
C LEU A 139 11.01 -7.20 20.85
N THR A 140 11.25 -6.43 21.91
CA THR A 140 12.57 -6.22 22.53
C THR A 140 12.82 -7.04 23.80
N LYS A 141 11.83 -7.83 24.25
CA LYS A 141 11.98 -8.69 25.43
C LYS A 141 13.26 -9.55 25.39
N PRO A 142 13.98 -9.66 26.52
CA PRO A 142 15.13 -10.56 26.62
C PRO A 142 14.78 -12.00 26.24
N GLY A 143 15.63 -12.63 25.42
CA GLY A 143 15.43 -13.99 24.92
C GLY A 143 14.83 -14.07 23.52
N ASN A 144 14.27 -12.99 22.97
CA ASN A 144 13.64 -12.97 21.64
C ASN A 144 14.61 -12.69 20.48
N GLY A 145 15.92 -12.83 20.70
CA GLY A 145 16.95 -12.55 19.70
C GLY A 145 17.01 -11.07 19.24
N PRO A 146 17.83 -10.74 18.22
CA PRO A 146 18.01 -9.37 17.75
C PRO A 146 16.70 -8.73 17.27
N THR A 147 16.51 -7.46 17.60
CA THR A 147 15.36 -6.64 17.16
C THR A 147 15.66 -5.88 15.88
N ALA A 148 16.80 -5.19 15.84
CA ALA A 148 17.18 -4.37 14.70
C ALA A 148 17.08 -5.13 13.37
N ASP A 149 16.50 -4.47 12.38
CA ASP A 149 16.28 -4.92 11.00
C ASP A 149 15.33 -6.10 10.80
N ARG A 150 14.99 -6.83 11.87
CA ARG A 150 14.15 -8.04 11.83
C ARG A 150 12.80 -7.87 12.49
N SER A 151 12.52 -6.68 13.01
CA SER A 151 11.27 -6.36 13.69
C SER A 151 10.44 -5.34 12.93
N GLY A 152 9.13 -5.53 12.99
CA GLY A 152 8.14 -4.61 12.43
C GLY A 152 6.92 -4.48 13.31
N ILE A 153 6.30 -3.31 13.32
CA ILE A 153 5.00 -3.02 13.94
C ILE A 153 4.06 -2.62 12.80
N LEU A 154 2.90 -3.27 12.70
CA LEU A 154 1.79 -2.80 11.88
C LEU A 154 0.64 -2.39 12.79
N VAL A 155 0.27 -1.11 12.73
CA VAL A 155 -0.90 -0.57 13.42
C VAL A 155 -2.10 -0.50 12.46
N LEU A 156 -3.28 -0.93 12.91
CA LEU A 156 -4.53 -0.90 12.15
C LEU A 156 -5.60 -0.17 12.98
N THR A 157 -6.06 0.97 12.50
CA THR A 157 -6.85 1.97 13.25
C THR A 157 -7.63 2.87 12.28
N ASP A 158 -8.56 3.69 12.75
CA ASP A 158 -9.12 4.81 11.99
C ASP A 158 -8.30 6.10 12.18
N GLY A 159 -7.33 6.09 13.09
CA GLY A 159 -6.50 7.23 13.42
C GLY A 159 -7.18 8.26 14.29
N GLU A 160 -8.21 7.95 15.05
CA GLU A 160 -8.54 8.85 16.17
C GLU A 160 -7.49 8.65 17.28
N ASP A 161 -6.80 9.71 17.71
CA ASP A 161 -5.85 9.64 18.83
C ASP A 161 -5.94 10.92 19.66
N PHE A 162 -5.86 10.78 20.98
CA PHE A 162 -5.84 11.93 21.88
C PHE A 162 -4.41 12.41 22.20
N ASP A 163 -3.37 11.63 21.86
CA ASP A 163 -1.96 11.93 22.20
C ASP A 163 -1.00 11.71 21.01
N THR A 164 -1.17 12.50 19.95
CA THR A 164 -0.30 12.45 18.76
C THR A 164 1.18 12.68 19.08
N ASP A 165 1.51 13.59 20.00
CA ASP A 165 2.90 13.85 20.40
C ASP A 165 3.53 12.64 21.10
N GLY A 166 2.78 11.98 21.98
CA GLY A 166 3.19 10.71 22.60
C GLY A 166 3.35 9.60 21.56
N LEU A 167 2.43 9.51 20.60
CA LEU A 167 2.53 8.53 19.51
C LEU A 167 3.80 8.72 18.67
N ILE A 168 4.12 9.95 18.28
CA ILE A 168 5.35 10.28 17.56
C ILE A 168 6.57 9.80 18.35
N GLN A 169 6.64 10.09 19.66
CA GLN A 169 7.76 9.67 20.50
C GLN A 169 7.90 8.14 20.56
N GLN A 170 6.80 7.39 20.57
CA GLN A 170 6.84 5.93 20.57
C GLN A 170 7.28 5.36 19.23
N ILE A 171 6.86 5.96 18.12
CA ILE A 171 7.31 5.61 16.77
C ILE A 171 8.82 5.86 16.62
N GLU A 172 9.30 7.01 17.08
CA GLU A 172 10.73 7.35 17.07
C GLU A 172 11.56 6.41 17.95
N SER A 173 11.02 5.99 19.09
CA SER A 173 11.63 5.00 19.98
C SER A 173 11.75 3.63 19.30
N ALA A 174 10.70 3.19 18.60
CA ALA A 174 10.71 1.98 17.81
C ALA A 174 11.73 2.06 16.66
N GLY A 175 11.75 3.18 15.92
CA GLY A 175 12.74 3.44 14.86
C GLY A 175 14.17 3.39 15.38
N SER A 176 14.43 3.98 16.55
CA SER A 176 15.75 3.94 17.21
C SER A 176 16.18 2.53 17.63
N ALA A 177 15.24 1.62 17.87
CA ALA A 177 15.48 0.20 18.11
C ALA A 177 15.66 -0.62 16.81
N GLY A 178 15.62 0.02 15.65
CA GLY A 178 15.67 -0.61 14.33
C GLY A 178 14.40 -1.38 13.99
N VAL A 179 13.26 -0.96 14.56
CA VAL A 179 11.93 -1.52 14.28
C VAL A 179 11.24 -0.64 13.25
N ARG A 180 10.76 -1.24 12.17
CA ARG A 180 9.95 -0.56 11.16
C ARG A 180 8.52 -0.42 11.67
N VAL A 181 7.92 0.76 11.58
CA VAL A 181 6.53 1.00 12.02
C VAL A 181 5.69 1.41 10.82
N SER A 182 4.67 0.63 10.49
CA SER A 182 3.72 0.90 9.42
C SER A 182 2.32 1.05 9.97
N PHE A 183 1.48 1.79 9.26
CA PHE A 183 0.09 2.03 9.61
C PHE A 183 -0.84 1.75 8.44
N GLY A 184 -1.96 1.08 8.74
CA GLY A 184 -3.14 0.99 7.88
C GLY A 184 -4.31 1.75 8.51
N PHE A 185 -4.67 2.87 7.92
CA PHE A 185 -5.77 3.73 8.39
C PHE A 185 -7.07 3.43 7.66
N LEU A 186 -8.15 3.21 8.42
CA LEU A 186 -9.50 3.05 7.93
C LEU A 186 -10.19 4.39 7.84
N ALA A 187 -10.39 4.88 6.61
CA ALA A 187 -11.10 6.12 6.31
C ALA A 187 -10.77 7.28 7.30
N PRO A 188 -9.47 7.61 7.49
CA PRO A 188 -9.05 8.50 8.56
C PRO A 188 -9.74 9.85 8.44
N SER A 189 -10.13 10.41 9.59
CA SER A 189 -10.69 11.76 9.65
C SER A 189 -9.69 12.78 9.10
N GLU A 190 -10.19 13.87 8.49
CA GLU A 190 -9.32 14.94 7.97
C GLU A 190 -8.42 15.57 9.07
N SER A 191 -8.81 15.43 10.34
CA SER A 191 -8.02 15.87 11.49
C SER A 191 -6.76 15.04 11.76
N PHE A 192 -6.58 13.89 11.09
CA PHE A 192 -5.46 12.99 11.36
C PHE A 192 -4.33 13.03 10.33
N PHE A 193 -4.43 13.92 9.34
CA PHE A 193 -3.33 14.16 8.41
C PHE A 193 -2.30 15.12 9.03
N GLU A 194 -1.60 14.65 10.06
CA GLU A 194 -0.52 15.37 10.72
C GLU A 194 0.83 15.05 10.05
N PRO A 195 1.46 16.00 9.32
CA PRO A 195 2.67 15.72 8.54
C PRO A 195 3.82 15.19 9.39
N ASP A 196 3.95 15.64 10.64
CA ASP A 196 5.02 15.19 11.54
C ASP A 196 4.85 13.72 11.95
N LEU A 197 3.61 13.27 12.18
CA LEU A 197 3.31 11.86 12.43
C LEU A 197 3.64 10.99 11.22
N LEU A 198 3.18 11.40 10.03
CA LEU A 198 3.47 10.67 8.79
C LEU A 198 4.99 10.61 8.53
N ALA A 199 5.70 11.72 8.77
CA ALA A 199 7.15 11.75 8.65
C ALA A 199 7.83 10.80 9.64
N ALA A 200 7.39 10.75 10.90
CA ALA A 200 7.90 9.83 11.91
C ALA A 200 7.73 8.37 11.46
N ILE A 201 6.54 7.98 10.97
CA ILE A 201 6.26 6.64 10.43
C ILE A 201 7.23 6.32 9.28
N LEU A 202 7.31 7.21 8.28
CA LEU A 202 8.11 6.99 7.08
C LEU A 202 9.62 6.94 7.37
N ARG A 203 10.12 7.68 8.36
CA ARG A 203 11.53 7.64 8.79
C ARG A 203 11.94 6.33 9.45
N THR A 204 11.01 5.55 9.98
CA THR A 204 11.28 4.14 10.38
C THR A 204 11.50 3.21 9.17
N GLY A 205 11.31 3.74 7.96
CA GLY A 205 11.22 2.99 6.71
C GLY A 205 9.85 2.35 6.49
N GLY A 206 8.90 2.54 7.41
CA GLY A 206 7.57 1.95 7.30
C GLY A 206 6.69 2.63 6.26
N THR A 207 5.44 2.20 6.21
CA THR A 207 4.46 2.69 5.24
C THR A 207 3.24 3.26 5.95
N TYR A 208 2.77 4.41 5.48
CA TYR A 208 1.42 4.90 5.76
C TYR A 208 0.52 4.52 4.58
N THR A 209 -0.60 3.88 4.85
CA THR A 209 -1.60 3.56 3.84
C THR A 209 -2.99 3.74 4.40
N SER A 210 -3.87 4.39 3.64
CA SER A 210 -5.29 4.44 3.99
C SER A 210 -6.14 3.66 3.00
N PHE A 211 -7.19 3.01 3.52
CA PHE A 211 -8.18 2.25 2.76
C PHE A 211 -9.53 2.33 3.47
N ALA A 212 -10.63 2.13 2.74
CA ALA A 212 -11.98 2.29 3.31
C ALA A 212 -12.95 1.17 2.92
N THR A 213 -12.51 0.21 2.09
CA THR A 213 -13.39 -0.86 1.60
C THR A 213 -12.73 -2.22 1.76
N ALA A 214 -13.56 -3.27 1.82
CA ALA A 214 -13.10 -4.65 1.93
C ALA A 214 -12.21 -5.04 0.75
N GLU A 215 -12.52 -4.53 -0.45
CA GLU A 215 -11.74 -4.76 -1.66
C GLU A 215 -10.33 -4.17 -1.57
N ALA A 216 -10.16 -3.06 -0.84
CA ALA A 216 -8.88 -2.38 -0.69
C ALA A 216 -7.96 -3.01 0.36
N VAL A 217 -8.45 -3.89 1.24
CA VAL A 217 -7.62 -4.65 2.20
C VAL A 217 -6.53 -5.44 1.46
N GLN A 218 -6.85 -5.95 0.28
CA GLN A 218 -5.90 -6.68 -0.57
C GLN A 218 -4.78 -5.78 -1.08
N SER A 219 -5.15 -4.61 -1.58
CA SER A 219 -4.20 -3.59 -2.02
C SER A 219 -3.27 -3.18 -0.89
N PHE A 220 -3.85 -2.96 0.29
CA PHE A 220 -3.13 -2.57 1.49
C PHE A 220 -2.12 -3.63 1.92
N LEU A 221 -2.56 -4.89 2.10
CA LEU A 221 -1.69 -5.99 2.49
C LEU A 221 -0.56 -6.19 1.49
N PHE A 222 -0.89 -6.13 0.20
CA PHE A 222 0.12 -6.23 -0.82
C PHE A 222 1.19 -5.15 -0.66
N LEU A 223 0.75 -3.90 -0.52
CA LEU A 223 1.66 -2.77 -0.43
C LEU A 223 2.59 -2.90 0.77
N VAL A 224 2.04 -3.17 1.95
CA VAL A 224 2.80 -3.35 3.20
C VAL A 224 3.81 -4.48 3.06
N LEU A 225 3.42 -5.62 2.50
CA LEU A 225 4.31 -6.77 2.30
C LEU A 225 5.35 -6.53 1.21
N SER A 226 5.02 -5.78 0.16
CA SER A 226 5.94 -5.43 -0.93
C SER A 226 7.00 -4.42 -0.51
N ASN A 227 6.63 -3.48 0.38
CA ASN A 227 7.56 -2.54 1.00
C ASN A 227 8.45 -3.25 2.04
N GLY A 228 7.97 -4.38 2.58
CA GLY A 228 8.63 -5.21 3.57
C GLY A 228 8.18 -4.87 4.99
N LEU A 229 7.83 -5.88 5.78
CA LEU A 229 7.41 -5.70 7.19
C LEU A 229 8.58 -5.26 8.08
N THR A 230 9.79 -5.66 7.71
CA THR A 230 11.03 -5.38 8.42
C THR A 230 12.06 -4.78 7.46
N ALA A 231 13.13 -4.17 7.98
CA ALA A 231 14.17 -3.64 7.11
C ALA A 231 14.87 -4.76 6.29
N ALA A 232 14.94 -5.97 6.85
CA ALA A 232 15.51 -7.15 6.17
C ALA A 232 14.66 -7.66 4.99
N ASP A 233 13.36 -7.33 4.94
CA ASP A 233 12.49 -7.71 3.83
C ASP A 233 12.66 -6.79 2.62
N HIS A 234 13.25 -5.61 2.80
CA HIS A 234 13.35 -4.62 1.74
C HIS A 234 14.42 -4.99 0.71
N SER A 235 14.00 -5.53 -0.44
CA SER A 235 14.85 -5.50 -1.64
C SER A 235 14.82 -4.09 -2.22
N VAL A 236 16.00 -3.57 -2.59
CA VAL A 236 16.23 -2.23 -3.19
C VAL A 236 15.57 -2.13 -4.59
N ALA A 237 14.26 -2.32 -4.68
CA ALA A 237 13.52 -2.18 -5.91
C ALA A 237 13.39 -0.69 -6.23
N THR A 238 13.75 -0.33 -7.46
CA THR A 238 13.64 1.01 -8.00
C THR A 238 12.16 1.32 -8.29
N GLY A 239 11.45 1.86 -7.30
CA GLY A 239 10.08 2.37 -7.41
C GLY A 239 9.06 1.61 -6.57
N GLN A 240 8.09 2.34 -6.00
CA GLN A 240 6.96 1.75 -5.26
C GLN A 240 5.83 1.38 -6.21
N VAL A 241 5.15 0.26 -5.98
CA VAL A 241 3.92 -0.04 -6.75
C VAL A 241 2.76 0.79 -6.22
N LEU A 242 2.02 1.41 -7.14
CA LEU A 242 0.71 1.98 -6.85
C LEU A 242 -0.36 0.95 -7.11
N LEU A 243 -1.34 0.90 -6.22
CA LEU A 243 -2.49 0.04 -6.34
C LEU A 243 -3.78 0.86 -6.25
N PRO A 244 -4.82 0.51 -7.04
CA PRO A 244 -6.10 1.17 -6.96
C PRO A 244 -6.73 1.02 -5.58
N GLY A 245 -7.40 2.08 -5.13
CA GLY A 245 -8.18 2.07 -3.88
C GLY A 245 -7.36 2.21 -2.60
N VAL A 246 -6.06 2.48 -2.71
CA VAL A 246 -5.20 2.86 -1.57
C VAL A 246 -4.53 4.20 -1.82
N THR A 247 -4.35 4.95 -0.74
CA THR A 247 -3.55 6.17 -0.71
C THR A 247 -2.25 5.88 0.05
N VAL A 248 -1.13 6.37 -0.46
CA VAL A 248 0.21 6.14 0.09
C VAL A 248 0.90 7.46 0.36
N ALA A 249 1.49 7.61 1.54
CA ALA A 249 2.30 8.79 1.86
C ALA A 249 3.79 8.55 1.60
N LYS A 250 4.50 9.62 1.27
CA LYS A 250 5.94 9.63 1.01
C LYS A 250 6.61 10.91 1.50
N LEU A 251 7.88 10.76 1.87
CA LEU A 251 8.76 11.90 2.11
C LEU A 251 9.16 12.49 0.76
N SER A 252 9.07 13.81 0.65
CA SER A 252 9.66 14.58 -0.45
C SER A 252 11.03 15.10 -0.05
N GLY A 253 11.88 15.32 -1.04
CA GLY A 253 13.19 15.95 -0.86
C GLY A 253 13.60 16.69 -2.12
N ALA A 254 14.44 17.72 -1.96
CA ALA A 254 14.82 18.65 -3.02
C ALA A 254 15.29 17.94 -4.30
N GLY A 255 14.51 18.05 -5.38
CA GLY A 255 14.86 17.53 -6.71
C GLY A 255 15.01 16.00 -6.79
N GLN A 256 14.55 15.26 -5.77
CA GLN A 256 14.52 13.81 -5.80
C GLN A 256 13.10 13.34 -6.14
N ALA A 257 12.88 12.98 -7.40
CA ALA A 257 11.65 12.37 -7.83
C ALA A 257 11.40 11.05 -7.09
N VAL A 258 10.21 10.92 -6.52
CA VAL A 258 9.71 9.67 -5.95
C VAL A 258 8.94 8.95 -7.05
N SER A 259 9.43 7.77 -7.41
CA SER A 259 8.93 7.01 -8.54
C SER A 259 7.99 5.89 -8.12
N PHE A 260 6.87 5.83 -8.80
CA PHE A 260 5.84 4.82 -8.64
C PHE A 260 5.65 4.04 -9.94
N THR A 261 5.23 2.78 -9.85
CA THR A 261 4.94 1.95 -11.01
C THR A 261 3.52 1.40 -10.97
N TYR A 262 2.91 1.28 -12.14
CA TYR A 262 1.58 0.71 -12.32
C TYR A 262 1.52 -0.14 -13.59
N ALA A 263 0.88 -1.31 -13.54
CA ALA A 263 0.70 -2.18 -14.70
C ALA A 263 -0.72 -2.03 -15.26
N ALA A 264 -0.88 -1.15 -16.24
CA ALA A 264 -2.15 -0.83 -16.88
C ALA A 264 -2.60 -1.90 -17.90
N GLN A 265 -3.91 -1.99 -18.13
CA GLN A 265 -4.54 -2.75 -19.21
C GLN A 265 -5.00 -1.83 -20.34
N ALA A 266 -5.18 -2.39 -21.54
CA ALA A 266 -5.79 -1.66 -22.64
C ALA A 266 -7.20 -1.16 -22.26
N ASP A 267 -7.52 0.06 -22.69
CA ASP A 267 -8.77 0.78 -22.43
C ASP A 267 -9.05 1.09 -20.95
N GLU A 268 -8.08 0.84 -20.06
CA GLU A 268 -8.20 1.17 -18.64
C GLU A 268 -8.14 2.68 -18.43
N GLN A 269 -9.19 3.22 -17.82
CA GLN A 269 -9.21 4.61 -17.35
C GLN A 269 -8.58 4.68 -15.96
N LEU A 270 -7.60 5.57 -15.84
CA LEU A 270 -6.79 5.81 -14.65
C LEU A 270 -6.86 7.27 -14.25
N VAL A 271 -6.92 7.52 -12.94
CA VAL A 271 -6.74 8.85 -12.36
C VAL A 271 -5.72 8.75 -11.25
N PHE A 272 -4.55 9.34 -11.48
CA PHE A 272 -3.52 9.53 -10.46
C PHE A 272 -3.81 10.84 -9.74
N THR A 273 -3.86 10.84 -8.42
CA THR A 273 -4.04 12.04 -7.61
C THR A 273 -2.88 12.17 -6.64
N PHE A 274 -2.36 13.38 -6.48
CA PHE A 274 -1.26 13.66 -5.57
C PHE A 274 -1.47 15.01 -4.89
N GLU A 275 -1.04 15.09 -3.64
CA GLU A 275 -1.32 16.21 -2.74
C GLU A 275 -0.16 16.41 -1.80
N SER A 276 0.24 17.66 -1.56
CA SER A 276 1.19 17.97 -0.51
C SER A 276 0.48 18.14 0.82
N LEU A 277 0.96 17.43 1.84
CA LEU A 277 0.53 17.61 3.24
C LEU A 277 1.40 18.66 3.96
N SER A 278 2.63 18.89 3.48
CA SER A 278 3.55 19.91 4.00
C SER A 278 3.48 21.26 3.27
N SER A 279 2.40 21.53 2.53
CA SER A 279 2.22 22.76 1.74
C SER A 279 3.30 23.06 0.68
N GLN A 280 4.01 22.04 0.21
CA GLN A 280 5.00 22.15 -0.87
C GLN A 280 4.34 22.12 -2.24
N ALA A 281 4.91 22.85 -3.19
CA ALA A 281 4.54 22.67 -4.60
C ALA A 281 5.13 21.36 -5.10
N LEU A 282 4.28 20.52 -5.70
CA LEU A 282 4.63 19.22 -6.26
C LEU A 282 4.43 19.26 -7.77
N GLU A 283 5.33 18.61 -8.49
CA GLU A 283 5.22 18.32 -9.91
C GLU A 283 5.02 16.82 -10.08
N GLY A 284 3.94 16.44 -10.77
CA GLY A 284 3.61 15.05 -11.08
C GLY A 284 3.77 14.78 -12.57
N GLU A 285 4.44 13.69 -12.93
CA GLU A 285 4.66 13.30 -14.31
C GLU A 285 4.35 11.81 -14.51
N LEU A 286 3.50 11.49 -15.49
CA LEU A 286 3.19 10.14 -15.92
C LEU A 286 4.03 9.81 -17.16
N LYS A 287 4.68 8.64 -17.15
CA LYS A 287 5.59 8.16 -18.19
C LYS A 287 5.21 6.76 -18.66
N ASP A 288 5.50 6.47 -19.92
CA ASP A 288 5.41 5.12 -20.48
C ASP A 288 6.60 4.23 -20.05
N ALA A 289 6.57 2.95 -20.41
CA ALA A 289 7.64 2.00 -20.10
C ALA A 289 9.01 2.34 -20.74
N SER A 290 9.04 3.26 -21.72
CA SER A 290 10.27 3.76 -22.35
C SER A 290 10.79 5.03 -21.67
N GLY A 291 10.06 5.57 -20.68
CA GLY A 291 10.38 6.80 -19.98
C GLY A 291 9.91 8.07 -20.71
N ASN A 292 9.08 7.95 -21.75
CA ASN A 292 8.52 9.12 -22.43
C ASN A 292 7.38 9.70 -21.58
N SER A 293 7.36 11.02 -21.46
CA SER A 293 6.27 11.77 -20.83
C SER A 293 4.96 11.52 -21.59
N LEU A 294 3.93 11.14 -20.84
CA LEU A 294 2.56 10.96 -21.33
C LEU A 294 1.71 12.16 -20.94
N GLU A 295 1.75 12.53 -19.66
CA GLU A 295 1.01 13.67 -19.10
C GLU A 295 1.72 14.20 -17.84
N SER A 296 1.45 15.45 -17.47
CA SER A 296 1.99 16.08 -16.26
C SER A 296 1.00 17.07 -15.65
N ASN A 297 1.08 17.27 -14.34
CA ASN A 297 0.32 18.30 -13.62
C ASN A 297 1.10 18.78 -12.39
N SER A 298 0.67 19.86 -11.75
CA SER A 298 1.32 20.43 -10.57
C SER A 298 0.33 20.82 -9.48
N THR A 299 0.72 20.73 -8.21
CA THR A 299 -0.10 21.26 -7.11
C THR A 299 0.12 22.76 -6.92
N ALA A 300 -0.86 23.43 -6.30
CA ALA A 300 -0.74 24.81 -5.83
C ALA A 300 -0.86 24.85 -4.30
N GLY A 301 0.24 24.61 -3.60
CA GLY A 301 0.23 24.46 -2.13
C GLY A 301 -0.37 23.13 -1.70
N THR A 302 -1.42 23.16 -0.88
CA THR A 302 -2.12 21.95 -0.39
C THR A 302 -3.28 21.49 -1.27
N ASP A 303 -3.60 22.21 -2.35
CA ASP A 303 -4.63 21.77 -3.28
C ASP A 303 -4.12 20.55 -4.06
N PRO A 304 -4.87 19.43 -4.09
CA PRO A 304 -4.48 18.25 -4.82
C PRO A 304 -4.49 18.50 -6.33
N ALA A 305 -3.62 17.78 -7.03
CA ALA A 305 -3.60 17.72 -8.49
C ALA A 305 -3.87 16.29 -8.96
N SER A 306 -4.38 16.16 -10.19
CA SER A 306 -4.67 14.86 -10.79
C SER A 306 -4.24 14.77 -12.24
N ILE A 307 -3.85 13.58 -12.67
CA ILE A 307 -3.57 13.21 -14.05
C ILE A 307 -4.55 12.09 -14.45
N SER A 308 -5.38 12.38 -15.45
CA SER A 308 -6.29 11.40 -16.05
C SER A 308 -5.65 10.80 -17.30
N TYR A 309 -5.64 9.48 -17.40
CA TYR A 309 -5.06 8.76 -18.52
C TYR A 309 -5.92 7.56 -18.92
N THR A 310 -6.08 7.33 -20.23
CA THR A 310 -6.68 6.10 -20.76
C THR A 310 -5.58 5.32 -21.44
N ALA A 311 -5.32 4.10 -20.98
CA ALA A 311 -4.24 3.29 -21.49
C ALA A 311 -4.57 2.72 -22.87
N ASP A 312 -3.83 3.14 -23.90
CA ASP A 312 -4.02 2.67 -25.28
C ASP A 312 -3.70 1.16 -25.45
N SER A 313 -2.89 0.61 -24.56
CA SER A 313 -2.48 -0.79 -24.55
C SER A 313 -2.06 -1.23 -23.16
N ALA A 314 -2.02 -2.55 -22.93
CA ALA A 314 -1.48 -3.08 -21.68
C ALA A 314 0.02 -2.79 -21.58
N GLY A 315 0.47 -2.29 -20.44
CA GLY A 315 1.85 -1.87 -20.26
C GLY A 315 2.17 -1.32 -18.87
N ASN A 316 3.46 -1.18 -18.59
CA ASN A 316 3.91 -0.54 -17.35
C ASN A 316 3.94 0.98 -17.55
N LEU A 317 3.35 1.67 -16.59
CA LEU A 317 3.43 3.11 -16.42
C LEU A 317 4.35 3.42 -15.24
N GLN A 318 5.02 4.56 -15.33
CA GLN A 318 5.79 5.14 -14.25
C GLN A 318 5.19 6.49 -13.89
N PHE A 319 4.82 6.70 -12.64
CA PHE A 319 4.34 7.98 -12.15
C PHE A 319 5.37 8.56 -11.18
N GLU A 320 5.83 9.77 -11.42
CA GLU A 320 6.84 10.43 -10.63
C GLU A 320 6.27 11.68 -9.98
N VAL A 321 6.59 11.89 -8.71
CA VAL A 321 6.26 13.12 -7.98
C VAL A 321 7.56 13.72 -7.46
N GLU A 322 7.79 14.99 -7.75
CA GLU A 322 8.96 15.72 -7.29
C GLU A 322 8.59 17.09 -6.72
N THR A 323 9.50 17.67 -5.94
CA THR A 323 9.41 19.05 -5.47
C THR A 323 10.74 19.76 -5.61
N ASN A 324 10.69 21.06 -5.86
CA ASN A 324 11.86 21.94 -5.83
C ASN A 324 12.09 22.57 -4.45
N ASP A 325 11.22 22.30 -3.47
CA ASP A 325 11.41 22.78 -2.10
C ASP A 325 12.64 22.08 -1.47
N PRO A 326 13.60 22.84 -0.91
CA PRO A 326 14.77 22.27 -0.25
C PRO A 326 14.44 21.53 1.05
N ALA A 327 13.31 21.83 1.70
CA ALA A 327 12.90 21.18 2.93
C ALA A 327 12.33 19.79 2.66
N GLU A 328 12.59 18.85 3.57
CA GLU A 328 11.86 17.58 3.60
C GLU A 328 10.39 17.87 3.92
N GLY A 329 9.49 17.28 3.15
CA GLY A 329 8.06 17.37 3.37
C GLY A 329 7.39 16.01 3.26
N VAL A 330 6.07 16.02 3.38
CA VAL A 330 5.21 14.85 3.19
C VAL A 330 4.20 15.16 2.11
N PHE A 331 4.01 14.19 1.22
CA PHE A 331 2.96 14.19 0.23
C PHE A 331 2.28 12.81 0.19
N GLN A 332 1.11 12.77 -0.43
CA GLN A 332 0.38 11.53 -0.67
C GLN A 332 0.04 11.34 -2.14
N VAL A 333 -0.08 10.08 -2.54
CA VAL A 333 -0.49 9.67 -3.88
C VAL A 333 -1.58 8.62 -3.77
N SER A 334 -2.60 8.73 -4.62
CA SER A 334 -3.64 7.72 -4.78
C SER A 334 -3.90 7.44 -6.25
N LEU A 335 -4.41 6.25 -6.52
CA LEU A 335 -4.77 5.80 -7.87
C LEU A 335 -6.22 5.32 -7.87
N ASN A 336 -7.00 5.83 -8.81
CA ASN A 336 -8.30 5.27 -9.17
C ASN A 336 -8.20 4.57 -10.53
N SER A 337 -8.79 3.38 -10.64
CA SER A 337 -8.82 2.57 -11.85
C SER A 337 -10.24 2.08 -12.12
N SER A 338 -10.67 2.20 -13.37
CA SER A 338 -11.93 1.61 -13.87
C SER A 338 -12.02 0.09 -13.78
N LEU A 339 -10.90 -0.62 -13.60
CA LEU A 339 -10.84 -2.08 -13.51
C LEU A 339 -10.64 -2.59 -12.08
N GLY A 340 -10.50 -1.71 -11.08
CA GLY A 340 -10.20 -2.09 -9.69
C GLY A 340 -8.93 -2.97 -9.57
N ILE A 341 -8.85 -3.82 -8.54
CA ILE A 341 -7.90 -4.95 -8.50
C ILE A 341 -8.65 -6.23 -8.86
N ALA A 342 -8.39 -6.76 -10.05
CA ALA A 342 -9.00 -8.02 -10.49
C ALA A 342 -8.19 -9.22 -9.99
N GLY A 343 -8.89 -10.23 -9.46
CA GLY A 343 -8.37 -11.61 -9.33
C GLY A 343 -7.47 -11.90 -8.13
N CYS A 344 -7.24 -10.97 -7.20
CA CYS A 344 -6.36 -11.19 -6.06
C CYS A 344 -7.05 -11.37 -4.72
N ASN A 345 -6.88 -12.57 -4.14
CA ASN A 345 -7.40 -12.90 -2.83
C ASN A 345 -6.29 -13.41 -1.89
N LEU A 346 -5.52 -12.48 -1.31
CA LEU A 346 -4.56 -12.73 -0.22
C LEU A 346 -5.25 -13.02 1.13
N THR A 347 -6.60 -12.99 1.23
CA THR A 347 -7.29 -13.46 2.46
C THR A 347 -7.31 -14.99 2.58
N THR A 348 -7.03 -15.70 1.48
CA THR A 348 -6.95 -17.16 1.47
C THR A 348 -5.53 -17.62 1.74
N THR A 349 -5.40 -18.67 2.57
CA THR A 349 -4.12 -19.29 2.89
C THR A 349 -3.44 -19.75 1.59
N PRO A 350 -2.18 -19.38 1.32
CA PRO A 350 -1.47 -19.94 0.18
C PRO A 350 -1.46 -21.48 0.33
N PRO A 351 -1.78 -22.24 -0.72
CA PRO A 351 -1.62 -23.68 -0.66
C PRO A 351 -0.13 -23.99 -0.36
N PRO A 352 0.17 -24.95 0.54
CA PRO A 352 1.55 -25.33 0.80
C PRO A 352 2.21 -25.73 -0.52
N THR A 353 3.34 -25.12 -0.85
CA THR A 353 4.14 -25.42 -2.04
C THR A 353 4.84 -26.76 -1.88
N ASN A 354 4.08 -27.85 -1.80
CA ASN A 354 4.62 -29.19 -1.93
C ASN A 354 4.86 -29.49 -3.41
N SER A 355 6.03 -29.07 -3.91
CA SER A 355 6.64 -29.64 -5.10
C SER A 355 7.09 -31.07 -4.79
N THR A 356 6.15 -32.00 -4.73
CA THR A 356 6.43 -33.42 -4.89
C THR A 356 5.32 -34.07 -5.72
N ASN A 357 5.72 -34.54 -6.90
CA ASN A 357 5.00 -35.49 -7.76
C ASN A 357 4.10 -36.43 -6.96
N GLY A 358 2.78 -36.38 -7.18
CA GLY A 358 1.84 -37.28 -6.55
C GLY A 358 0.41 -37.12 -7.08
N THR A 359 -0.05 -38.15 -7.77
CA THR A 359 -1.35 -38.37 -8.42
C THR A 359 -2.60 -37.88 -7.67
N ILE A 360 -3.51 -37.26 -8.43
CA ILE A 360 -4.85 -36.77 -8.07
C ILE A 360 -5.82 -37.92 -7.75
N PRO A 361 -6.69 -37.80 -6.73
CA PRO A 361 -8.05 -38.33 -6.77
C PRO A 361 -9.07 -37.20 -7.00
N SER A 362 -9.95 -37.45 -7.97
CA SER A 362 -11.09 -36.62 -8.38
C SER A 362 -12.16 -36.56 -7.29
N GLY A 363 -12.65 -35.35 -7.00
CA GLY A 363 -13.84 -35.11 -6.19
C GLY A 363 -14.28 -33.65 -6.25
N THR A 364 -15.20 -33.34 -7.16
CA THR A 364 -15.81 -32.01 -7.33
C THR A 364 -16.90 -31.78 -6.28
N PRO A 365 -16.99 -30.56 -5.71
CA PRO A 365 -18.31 -29.95 -5.59
C PRO A 365 -18.31 -28.52 -6.14
N THR A 366 -19.30 -28.27 -6.98
CA THR A 366 -19.66 -26.96 -7.56
C THR A 366 -20.35 -26.09 -6.51
N PRO A 367 -19.95 -24.82 -6.32
CA PRO A 367 -20.85 -23.79 -5.80
C PRO A 367 -21.21 -22.79 -6.91
N THR A 368 -22.52 -22.57 -7.03
CA THR A 368 -23.19 -21.57 -7.86
C THR A 368 -22.87 -20.15 -7.39
N PRO A 369 -22.48 -19.19 -8.26
CA PRO A 369 -22.32 -17.81 -7.86
C PRO A 369 -23.67 -17.08 -7.90
N THR A 370 -24.17 -16.64 -6.74
CA THR A 370 -25.23 -15.63 -6.68
C THR A 370 -24.55 -14.26 -6.66
N SER A 371 -24.56 -13.61 -7.82
CA SER A 371 -24.14 -12.22 -8.00
C SER A 371 -25.17 -11.28 -7.36
N THR A 372 -24.80 -10.62 -6.28
CA THR A 372 -25.38 -9.36 -5.85
C THR A 372 -24.24 -8.40 -5.56
N ILE A 373 -23.93 -7.57 -6.55
CA ILE A 373 -23.02 -6.44 -6.43
C ILE A 373 -23.63 -5.47 -5.40
N PRO A 374 -23.02 -5.26 -4.22
CA PRO A 374 -23.43 -4.17 -3.35
C PRO A 374 -23.06 -2.82 -4.01
N PRO A 375 -23.81 -1.74 -3.75
CA PRO A 375 -23.53 -0.43 -4.32
C PRO A 375 -22.11 0.02 -3.92
N MET A 376 -21.34 0.50 -4.90
CA MET A 376 -20.06 1.17 -4.65
C MET A 376 -20.29 2.34 -3.70
N VAL A 377 -19.75 2.22 -2.49
CA VAL A 377 -19.64 3.35 -1.57
C VAL A 377 -18.40 4.14 -1.98
N THR A 378 -18.62 5.32 -2.55
CA THR A 378 -17.57 6.34 -2.71
C THR A 378 -17.20 6.84 -1.31
N ALA A 379 -16.35 6.10 -0.61
CA ALA A 379 -15.66 6.63 0.56
C ALA A 379 -14.59 7.59 0.06
N GLY A 380 -14.85 8.88 0.26
CA GLY A 380 -13.95 9.95 -0.11
C GLY A 380 -12.67 9.89 0.72
N ALA A 381 -11.54 9.74 0.04
CA ALA A 381 -10.30 10.42 0.38
C ALA A 381 -9.64 10.86 -0.95
N ALA A 382 -10.43 11.57 -1.75
CA ALA A 382 -9.95 12.44 -2.81
C ALA A 382 -10.82 13.69 -2.67
N ARG A 383 -10.22 14.81 -2.27
CA ARG A 383 -10.88 16.11 -2.38
C ARG A 383 -11.24 16.29 -3.85
N ILE A 384 -12.52 16.09 -4.19
CA ILE A 384 -13.02 16.42 -5.52
C ILE A 384 -12.99 17.95 -5.60
N ALA A 385 -11.92 18.49 -6.18
CA ALA A 385 -11.84 19.88 -6.55
C ALA A 385 -12.91 20.16 -7.61
N THR A 386 -14.05 20.71 -7.21
CA THR A 386 -15.00 21.29 -8.15
C THR A 386 -14.37 22.54 -8.75
N ALA A 387 -13.79 22.41 -9.95
CA ALA A 387 -13.36 23.55 -10.74
C ALA A 387 -14.57 24.44 -11.06
N GLY A 388 -14.64 25.61 -10.42
CA GLY A 388 -15.65 26.63 -10.70
C GLY A 388 -15.44 27.22 -12.10
N ALA A 389 -16.41 27.02 -12.99
CA ALA A 389 -16.46 27.73 -14.27
C ALA A 389 -16.74 29.23 -14.03
N PRO A 390 -16.07 30.17 -14.73
CA PRO A 390 -16.36 31.58 -14.60
C PRO A 390 -17.69 31.91 -15.30
N LEU A 391 -18.66 32.37 -14.50
CA LEU A 391 -19.89 32.98 -14.99
C LEU A 391 -19.56 34.31 -15.67
N ILE A 392 -19.49 34.30 -17.01
CA ILE A 392 -19.48 35.50 -17.84
C ILE A 392 -20.86 36.16 -17.73
N GLY A 393 -20.94 37.18 -16.87
CA GLY A 393 -22.10 38.06 -16.75
C GLY A 393 -22.21 38.97 -17.97
N LEU A 394 -23.03 38.56 -18.95
CA LEU A 394 -23.55 39.40 -20.00
C LEU A 394 -24.80 40.13 -19.45
N LEU A 395 -24.70 41.40 -19.07
CA LEU A 395 -25.89 42.22 -18.83
C LEU A 395 -25.94 43.37 -19.86
N LEU A 396 -26.93 43.25 -20.75
CA LEU A 396 -27.31 44.24 -21.73
C LEU A 396 -27.72 45.56 -21.06
N ALA A 397 -27.21 46.66 -21.63
CA ALA A 397 -27.84 47.96 -21.54
C ALA A 397 -29.18 47.93 -22.31
N LEU A 398 -30.25 48.44 -21.70
CA LEU A 398 -31.34 49.04 -22.47
C LEU A 398 -31.85 50.31 -21.79
N VAL A 399 -31.81 51.38 -22.58
CA VAL A 399 -32.26 52.74 -22.33
C VAL A 399 -33.72 52.88 -22.78
N ALA A 400 -34.49 53.67 -22.03
CA ALA A 400 -35.69 54.42 -22.38
C ALA A 400 -36.90 53.71 -23.03
N LEU A 401 -38.02 53.67 -22.30
CA LEU A 401 -39.24 54.46 -22.59
C LEU A 401 -40.16 54.49 -21.38
#